data_AF-A0A838R0I6-F1
#
_entry.id   AF-A0A838R0I6-F1
#
_cell.length_a   1.000
_cell.length_b   1.000
_cell.length_c   1.000
_cell.angle_alpha   90.00
_cell.angle_beta   90.00
_cell.angle_gamma   90.00
#
_symmetry.space_group_name_H-M   'P 1'
#
loop_
_entity.id
_entity.type
_entity.pdbx_description
1 polymer ?
#
loop_
_entity_poly.entity_id
_entity_poly.type
_entity_poly.pdbx_seq_one_letter_code
_entity_poly.pdbx_strand_id
1 'polypeptide(L)'
;MRKHRLIVGAAVALVAIVGMAPAGAVPVMDGTVDAEYGAALSIQNTNTQFGNAINGDQINGGGGSEIDQVFARISGGRLYVLIAGNLETGPPNFNKLEIFIDSEAGGVNIIDQNALPRGVDPFCCGGFPPPDGGNTTNFGALQRMHGLTFDAGFNADHFLAFTHGFENALDPGLGFYAASAHYADLTDGAAGRSGALGMQLAQRGLPRVLRGTTADVDIDGDADGNDFLIWQRNLGATGVNRLAGDSSGDGTVGAEDLDIWKAAFGFDNDTATFGANYFAPQSQGIDNSQVLLGPALPGLVQGDLIDQTYAFGPGGATDNAGTGAITRELEFVLPPVAGTTNAASHRDMDNIVDLQMAINNSNTAGVTGAAPFTLPTTDTDGGLRPAGNPQDVLTGIEFSIPLSEIGYTSGPIKLFAFVNGGGHDYASNQFSGAGILDGNLGGNGFGGFTGDLSGVNMTAFIGDQFVTIPAAATTAASAVPEPGSVLLAGIALVAGLGILRRR
;
A
#
# COMPACT_ATOMS: atom_id res chain seq x y z
N MET A 1 22.98 74.43 46.94
CA MET A 1 23.01 74.24 45.47
C MET A 1 24.25 73.43 45.08
N ARG A 2 24.10 72.13 44.79
CA ARG A 2 25.10 71.32 44.07
C ARG A 2 24.39 70.12 43.44
N LYS A 3 24.34 70.13 42.11
CA LYS A 3 23.78 69.08 41.23
C LYS A 3 24.61 67.80 41.37
N HIS A 4 23.99 66.63 41.51
CA HIS A 4 24.61 65.35 41.13
C HIS A 4 23.63 64.55 40.25
N ARG A 5 24.19 64.11 39.13
CA ARG A 5 23.53 63.53 37.95
C ARG A 5 23.27 62.03 38.13
N LEU A 6 22.22 61.56 37.45
CA LEU A 6 21.88 60.18 37.12
C LEU A 6 23.08 59.34 36.63
N ILE A 7 23.10 58.06 37.00
CA ILE A 7 23.55 56.97 36.13
C ILE A 7 22.45 55.89 36.18
N VAL A 8 21.74 55.71 35.07
CA VAL A 8 20.83 54.59 34.84
C VAL A 8 21.65 53.50 34.17
N GLY A 9 21.82 52.36 34.85
CA GLY A 9 22.41 51.16 34.27
C GLY A 9 21.34 50.37 33.53
N ALA A 10 21.49 50.21 32.21
CA ALA A 10 20.66 49.33 31.42
C ALA A 10 21.09 47.87 31.66
N ALA A 11 20.21 47.06 32.25
CA ALA A 11 20.38 45.62 32.30
C ALA A 11 19.95 45.01 30.96
N VAL A 12 20.89 44.39 30.25
CA VAL A 12 20.60 43.59 29.06
C VAL A 12 20.18 42.20 29.52
N ALA A 13 18.90 41.87 29.37
CA ALA A 13 18.41 40.51 29.58
C ALA A 13 18.73 39.66 28.33
N LEU A 14 19.60 38.66 28.50
CA LEU A 14 19.89 37.67 27.46
C LEU A 14 18.80 36.60 27.51
N VAL A 15 17.86 36.63 26.56
CA VAL A 15 16.86 35.57 26.38
C VAL A 15 17.53 34.41 25.65
N ALA A 16 17.67 33.27 26.32
CA ALA A 16 18.10 32.03 25.69
C ALA A 16 16.90 31.44 24.92
N ILE A 17 16.93 31.54 23.60
CA ILE A 17 16.01 30.81 22.72
C ILE A 17 16.47 29.35 22.70
N VAL A 18 15.76 28.48 23.41
CA VAL A 18 15.90 27.03 23.22
C VAL A 18 15.22 26.71 21.89
N GLY A 19 16.01 26.46 20.86
CA GLY A 19 15.49 25.92 19.60
C GLY A 19 14.94 24.53 19.86
N MET A 20 13.62 24.37 19.79
CA MET A 20 13.01 23.05 19.59
C MET A 20 13.50 22.57 18.23
N ALA A 21 14.26 21.47 18.20
CA ALA A 21 14.53 20.78 16.95
C ALA A 21 13.16 20.40 16.32
N PRO A 22 12.93 20.63 15.03
CA PRO A 22 11.73 20.12 14.39
C PRO A 22 11.70 18.61 14.61
N ALA A 23 10.54 18.08 15.04
CA ALA A 23 10.26 16.66 14.90
C ALA A 23 10.58 16.29 13.44
N GLY A 24 11.43 15.29 13.22
CA GLY A 24 11.79 14.88 11.87
C GLY A 24 10.51 14.58 11.09
N ALA A 25 10.42 15.07 9.86
CA ALA A 25 9.31 14.73 8.99
C ALA A 25 9.20 13.19 8.89
N VAL A 26 7.98 12.70 8.99
CA VAL A 26 7.64 11.28 8.80
C VAL A 26 7.15 11.11 7.37
N PRO A 27 7.39 9.95 6.73
CA PRO A 27 6.82 9.67 5.42
C PRO A 27 5.30 9.83 5.42
N VAL A 28 4.77 10.42 4.35
CA VAL A 28 3.35 10.54 4.07
C VAL A 28 2.89 9.24 3.40
N MET A 29 1.82 8.63 3.92
CA MET A 29 1.26 7.40 3.36
C MET A 29 0.49 7.67 2.08
N ASP A 30 1.19 7.88 0.97
CA ASP A 30 0.60 8.19 -0.34
C ASP A 30 1.10 7.33 -1.50
N GLY A 31 1.94 6.34 -1.20
CA GLY A 31 2.50 5.41 -2.18
C GLY A 31 3.60 6.04 -3.02
N THR A 32 4.20 7.16 -2.59
CA THR A 32 5.29 7.85 -3.29
C THR A 32 6.52 7.95 -2.39
N VAL A 33 7.71 7.76 -2.97
CA VAL A 33 8.97 7.86 -2.23
C VAL A 33 9.19 9.30 -1.75
N ASP A 34 9.14 9.46 -0.44
CA ASP A 34 9.54 10.66 0.27
C ASP A 34 11.06 10.75 0.47
N ALA A 35 11.58 11.98 0.57
CA ALA A 35 12.99 12.24 0.83
C ALA A 35 13.48 11.61 2.15
N GLU A 36 12.55 11.44 3.09
CA GLU A 36 12.72 10.83 4.40
C GLU A 36 13.19 9.37 4.28
N TYR A 37 12.84 8.62 3.24
CA TYR A 37 13.32 7.24 3.09
C TYR A 37 14.83 7.15 2.82
N GLY A 38 15.41 8.18 2.19
CA GLY A 38 16.81 8.14 1.75
C GLY A 38 16.99 7.29 0.49
N ALA A 39 18.16 6.64 0.37
CA ALA A 39 18.46 5.80 -0.78
C ALA A 39 17.69 4.46 -0.70
N ALA A 40 17.38 3.88 -1.86
CA ALA A 40 16.80 2.54 -1.94
C ALA A 40 17.70 1.51 -1.26
N LEU A 41 17.07 0.60 -0.49
CA LEU A 41 17.73 -0.54 0.16
C LEU A 41 17.99 -1.67 -0.83
N SER A 42 17.16 -1.78 -1.88
CA SER A 42 17.43 -2.60 -3.05
C SER A 42 16.85 -1.96 -4.30
N ILE A 43 17.52 -2.19 -5.43
CA ILE A 43 17.04 -1.88 -6.78
C ILE A 43 16.98 -3.20 -7.51
N GLN A 44 15.84 -3.54 -8.08
CA GLN A 44 15.60 -4.79 -8.77
C GLN A 44 16.55 -4.91 -9.96
N ASN A 45 17.07 -6.11 -10.16
CA ASN A 45 17.90 -6.42 -11.32
C ASN A 45 17.26 -7.49 -12.21
N THR A 46 16.10 -8.02 -11.85
CA THR A 46 15.46 -9.14 -12.52
C THR A 46 14.27 -8.68 -13.35
N ASN A 47 14.25 -9.08 -14.61
CA ASN A 47 13.08 -8.88 -15.48
C ASN A 47 11.85 -9.60 -14.96
N THR A 48 10.68 -8.99 -15.03
CA THR A 48 9.44 -9.63 -14.59
C THR A 48 8.88 -10.56 -15.67
N GLN A 49 8.32 -11.69 -15.25
CA GLN A 49 7.46 -12.53 -16.11
C GLN A 49 5.97 -12.30 -15.87
N PHE A 50 5.61 -11.44 -14.92
CA PHE A 50 4.22 -11.06 -14.66
C PHE A 50 3.79 -9.85 -15.51
N GLY A 51 4.69 -9.31 -16.34
CA GLY A 51 4.45 -8.20 -17.25
C GLY A 51 4.62 -6.83 -16.59
N ASN A 52 4.44 -5.78 -17.39
CA ASN A 52 4.61 -4.39 -16.97
C ASN A 52 3.29 -3.61 -17.09
N ALA A 53 3.14 -2.59 -16.26
CA ALA A 53 2.10 -1.59 -16.44
C ALA A 53 2.40 -0.68 -17.64
N ILE A 54 1.36 -0.22 -18.34
CA ILE A 54 1.47 0.46 -19.65
C ILE A 54 0.78 1.82 -19.72
N ASN A 55 -0.10 2.18 -18.77
CA ASN A 55 -0.97 3.36 -18.90
C ASN A 55 -0.79 4.41 -17.79
N GLY A 56 -0.05 4.11 -16.73
CA GLY A 56 0.24 5.02 -15.62
C GLY A 56 -0.96 5.36 -14.73
N ASP A 57 -2.07 4.62 -14.82
CA ASP A 57 -3.18 4.77 -13.89
C ASP A 57 -2.78 4.30 -12.48
N GLN A 58 -3.24 5.02 -11.45
CA GLN A 58 -2.80 4.76 -10.07
C GLN A 58 -3.42 3.49 -9.46
N ILE A 59 -4.45 2.94 -10.10
CA ILE A 59 -5.11 1.72 -9.68
C ILE A 59 -4.89 0.66 -10.74
N ASN A 60 -5.35 0.90 -11.96
CA ASN A 60 -5.35 -0.07 -13.05
C ASN A 60 -4.28 0.23 -14.10
N GLY A 61 -3.03 -0.14 -13.78
CA GLY A 61 -1.85 0.04 -14.64
C GLY A 61 -1.91 -0.65 -16.01
N GLY A 62 -2.97 -1.42 -16.32
CA GLY A 62 -3.11 -2.15 -17.58
C GLY A 62 -2.41 -3.50 -17.60
N GLY A 63 -2.06 -4.04 -16.43
CA GLY A 63 -1.36 -5.31 -16.24
C GLY A 63 -0.07 -5.14 -15.46
N GLY A 64 0.62 -6.25 -15.22
CA GLY A 64 1.97 -6.26 -14.70
C GLY A 64 2.08 -6.27 -13.18
N SER A 65 3.01 -7.08 -12.67
CA SER A 65 3.40 -7.05 -11.26
C SER A 65 4.91 -7.14 -11.18
N GLU A 66 5.50 -6.20 -10.46
CA GLU A 66 6.95 -6.02 -10.39
C GLU A 66 7.35 -5.27 -9.13
N ILE A 67 8.53 -5.62 -8.63
CA ILE A 67 9.21 -4.86 -7.59
C ILE A 67 10.38 -4.19 -8.29
N ASP A 68 10.47 -2.87 -8.21
CA ASP A 68 11.56 -2.10 -8.80
C ASP A 68 12.54 -1.60 -7.76
N GLN A 69 12.04 -1.08 -6.63
CA GLN A 69 12.88 -0.61 -5.53
C GLN A 69 12.21 -0.87 -4.18
N VAL A 70 13.05 -1.03 -3.15
CA VAL A 70 12.59 -1.14 -1.76
C VAL A 70 13.17 0.00 -0.96
N PHE A 71 12.30 0.72 -0.28
CA PHE A 71 12.63 1.79 0.65
C PHE A 71 12.05 1.45 2.01
N ALA A 72 12.79 1.70 3.08
CA ALA A 72 12.23 1.57 4.42
C ALA A 72 13.00 2.40 5.42
N ARG A 73 12.29 2.87 6.45
CA ARG A 73 12.85 3.67 7.53
C ARG A 73 12.08 3.47 8.82
N ILE A 74 12.80 3.46 9.93
CA ILE A 74 12.21 3.59 11.26
C ILE A 74 12.11 5.07 11.61
N SER A 75 10.90 5.56 11.90
CA SER A 75 10.64 6.94 12.32
C SER A 75 9.41 7.01 13.22
N GLY A 76 9.38 7.94 14.18
CA GLY A 76 8.17 8.18 14.99
C GLY A 76 7.61 6.96 15.75
N GLY A 77 8.42 5.94 16.04
CA GLY A 77 7.95 4.70 16.69
C GLY A 77 7.29 3.70 15.73
N ARG A 78 7.38 3.93 14.42
CA ARG A 78 6.85 3.05 13.38
C ARG A 78 7.93 2.63 12.40
N LEU A 79 7.73 1.48 11.79
CA LEU A 79 8.40 1.10 10.55
C LEU A 79 7.57 1.66 9.39
N TYR A 80 8.24 2.32 8.45
CA TYR A 80 7.70 2.77 7.17
C TYR A 80 8.39 2.00 6.06
N VAL A 81 7.62 1.49 5.10
CA VAL A 81 8.13 0.73 3.96
C VAL A 81 7.39 1.17 2.70
N LEU A 82 8.13 1.40 1.62
CA LEU A 82 7.59 1.54 0.28
C LEU A 82 8.27 0.53 -0.64
N ILE A 83 7.45 -0.30 -1.28
CA ILE A 83 7.85 -1.20 -2.36
C ILE A 83 7.42 -0.55 -3.67
N ALA A 84 8.37 0.07 -4.35
CA ALA A 84 8.14 0.74 -5.62
C ALA A 84 8.02 -0.31 -6.73
N GLY A 85 7.12 -0.05 -7.67
CA GLY A 85 6.75 -0.98 -8.74
C GLY A 85 5.25 -1.06 -8.89
N ASN A 86 4.78 -2.17 -9.48
CA ASN A 86 3.37 -2.36 -9.76
C ASN A 86 2.84 -3.66 -9.17
N LEU A 87 1.56 -3.66 -8.84
CA LEU A 87 0.80 -4.87 -8.58
C LEU A 87 -0.40 -4.90 -9.52
N GLU A 88 -0.63 -6.00 -10.20
CA GLU A 88 -1.70 -6.10 -11.18
C GLU A 88 -3.06 -6.06 -10.48
N THR A 89 -3.97 -5.23 -10.98
CA THR A 89 -5.33 -5.12 -10.47
C THR A 89 -6.14 -6.35 -10.83
N GLY A 90 -6.65 -7.09 -9.85
CA GLY A 90 -7.64 -8.15 -10.09
C GLY A 90 -9.01 -7.58 -10.49
N PRO A 91 -9.95 -8.37 -11.03
CA PRO A 91 -9.84 -9.77 -11.49
C PRO A 91 -9.20 -9.92 -12.89
N PRO A 92 -8.72 -11.13 -13.25
CA PRO A 92 -8.86 -12.38 -12.48
C PRO A 92 -7.70 -12.67 -11.52
N ASN A 93 -6.58 -11.93 -11.59
CA ASN A 93 -5.32 -12.44 -11.05
C ASN A 93 -5.13 -12.21 -9.55
N PHE A 94 -5.55 -11.05 -9.02
CA PHE A 94 -5.42 -10.69 -7.60
C PHE A 94 -4.05 -11.04 -7.00
N ASN A 95 -2.98 -10.75 -7.75
CA ASN A 95 -1.61 -11.03 -7.33
C ASN A 95 -1.34 -10.41 -5.96
N LYS A 96 -0.45 -11.04 -5.20
CA LYS A 96 -0.11 -10.64 -3.84
C LYS A 96 1.28 -10.02 -3.82
N LEU A 97 1.43 -8.96 -3.04
CA LEU A 97 2.73 -8.56 -2.53
C LEU A 97 2.86 -9.13 -1.11
N GLU A 98 3.74 -10.12 -0.97
CA GLU A 98 4.01 -10.81 0.28
C GLU A 98 5.18 -10.13 0.97
N ILE A 99 5.05 -9.83 2.26
CA ILE A 99 6.09 -9.19 3.08
C ILE A 99 6.31 -10.03 4.33
N PHE A 100 7.54 -10.42 4.56
CA PHE A 100 8.00 -11.03 5.81
C PHE A 100 8.99 -10.10 6.50
N ILE A 101 8.87 -10.00 7.82
CA ILE A 101 9.69 -9.12 8.66
C ILE A 101 10.39 -9.99 9.71
N ASP A 102 11.71 -9.83 9.82
CA ASP A 102 12.56 -10.35 10.90
C ASP A 102 12.99 -9.13 11.74
N SER A 103 12.37 -8.96 12.90
CA SER A 103 12.47 -7.77 13.75
C SER A 103 12.78 -8.08 15.21
N GLU A 104 12.71 -9.35 15.61
CA GLU A 104 12.98 -9.80 16.96
C GLU A 104 13.67 -11.18 17.00
N ALA A 105 13.94 -11.69 18.20
CA ALA A 105 14.58 -12.99 18.33
C ALA A 105 13.53 -14.10 18.23
N GLY A 106 13.64 -14.96 17.23
CA GLY A 106 12.73 -16.08 17.07
C GLY A 106 12.43 -16.32 15.60
N GLY A 107 11.13 -16.40 15.30
CA GLY A 107 10.63 -16.54 13.95
C GLY A 107 10.87 -17.91 13.32
N VAL A 108 10.60 -17.98 12.02
CA VAL A 108 10.73 -19.20 11.21
C VAL A 108 11.57 -18.94 9.96
N ASN A 109 12.52 -19.82 9.67
CA ASN A 109 13.26 -19.79 8.40
C ASN A 109 12.56 -20.60 7.29
N ILE A 110 11.62 -21.48 7.65
CA ILE A 110 10.83 -22.28 6.72
C ILE A 110 9.36 -22.15 7.10
N ILE A 111 8.50 -21.88 6.11
CA ILE A 111 7.04 -21.83 6.30
C ILE A 111 6.49 -23.27 6.47
N ASP A 112 6.17 -23.66 7.70
CA ASP A 112 5.49 -24.93 7.98
C ASP A 112 3.99 -24.70 8.18
N GLN A 113 3.19 -25.26 7.29
CA GLN A 113 1.73 -25.17 7.30
C GLN A 113 1.08 -25.60 8.63
N ASN A 114 1.71 -26.48 9.40
CA ASN A 114 1.16 -27.02 10.64
C ASN A 114 1.54 -26.19 11.87
N ALA A 115 2.58 -25.37 11.76
CA ALA A 115 3.14 -24.63 12.88
C ALA A 115 2.79 -23.14 12.87
N LEU A 116 2.09 -22.65 11.85
CA LEU A 116 1.79 -21.23 11.66
C LEU A 116 0.27 -20.94 11.65
N PRO A 117 -0.14 -19.67 11.82
CA PRO A 117 -1.54 -19.29 11.84
C PRO A 117 -2.29 -19.74 10.58
N ARG A 118 -3.57 -20.08 10.76
CA ARG A 118 -4.47 -20.58 9.72
C ARG A 118 -5.50 -19.52 9.35
N GLY A 119 -6.03 -19.59 8.14
CA GLY A 119 -7.09 -18.70 7.68
C GLY A 119 -6.67 -17.24 7.45
N VAL A 120 -5.37 -16.96 7.29
CA VAL A 120 -4.86 -15.66 6.84
C VAL A 120 -5.18 -15.49 5.36
N ASP A 121 -5.82 -14.39 4.94
CA ASP A 121 -6.43 -14.24 3.61
C ASP A 121 -7.20 -15.51 3.19
N PRO A 122 -8.31 -15.87 3.87
CA PRO A 122 -8.99 -17.13 3.62
C PRO A 122 -9.70 -17.14 2.25
N PHE A 123 -9.83 -15.99 1.59
CA PHE A 123 -10.51 -15.81 0.30
C PHE A 123 -9.69 -16.33 -0.89
N CYS A 124 -8.36 -16.46 -0.76
CA CYS A 124 -7.55 -17.27 -1.69
C CYS A 124 -8.05 -18.71 -1.83
N CYS A 125 -8.77 -19.18 -0.81
CA CYS A 125 -8.82 -20.58 -0.44
C CYS A 125 -10.25 -21.04 -0.12
N GLY A 126 -11.25 -20.35 -0.68
CA GLY A 126 -12.67 -20.69 -0.55
C GLY A 126 -13.43 -19.88 0.50
N GLY A 127 -12.84 -18.79 1.01
CA GLY A 127 -13.46 -17.90 1.99
C GLY A 127 -13.37 -18.47 3.40
N PHE A 128 -14.33 -18.10 4.26
CA PHE A 128 -14.38 -18.59 5.64
C PHE A 128 -14.67 -20.10 5.75
N PRO A 129 -14.44 -20.70 6.93
CA PRO A 129 -14.95 -22.04 7.22
C PRO A 129 -16.49 -22.12 7.09
N PRO A 130 -17.04 -23.32 6.83
CA PRO A 130 -18.49 -23.52 6.87
C PRO A 130 -19.11 -23.09 8.21
N PRO A 131 -20.31 -22.47 8.22
CA PRO A 131 -21.24 -22.32 7.10
C PRO A 131 -20.99 -21.09 6.20
N ASP A 132 -20.09 -20.19 6.59
CA ASP A 132 -19.89 -18.89 5.96
C ASP A 132 -18.99 -18.95 4.71
N GLY A 133 -18.42 -20.12 4.40
CA GLY A 133 -17.67 -20.33 3.17
C GLY A 133 -17.34 -21.80 2.92
N GLY A 134 -16.53 -22.05 1.89
CA GLY A 134 -16.15 -23.37 1.41
C GLY A 134 -14.84 -23.91 2.01
N ASN A 135 -14.17 -23.14 2.86
CA ASN A 135 -12.83 -23.46 3.35
C ASN A 135 -12.86 -24.44 4.53
N THR A 136 -13.13 -25.71 4.22
CA THR A 136 -13.28 -26.79 5.21
C THR A 136 -12.03 -27.09 6.05
N THR A 137 -10.85 -26.68 5.58
CA THR A 137 -9.58 -26.85 6.28
C THR A 137 -9.08 -25.57 6.93
N ASN A 138 -9.81 -24.46 6.82
CA ASN A 138 -9.34 -23.14 7.26
C ASN A 138 -7.92 -22.83 6.75
N PHE A 139 -7.61 -23.21 5.51
CA PHE A 139 -6.32 -22.87 4.91
C PHE A 139 -6.29 -21.40 4.49
N GLY A 140 -5.15 -20.77 4.68
CA GLY A 140 -4.89 -19.42 4.19
C GLY A 140 -3.53 -19.32 3.52
N ALA A 141 -3.06 -18.08 3.35
CA ALA A 141 -1.79 -17.71 2.74
C ALA A 141 -0.60 -18.56 3.24
N LEU A 142 -0.42 -18.70 4.55
CA LEU A 142 0.73 -19.43 5.13
C LEU A 142 0.69 -20.94 4.84
N GLN A 143 -0.49 -21.53 4.68
CA GLN A 143 -0.61 -22.94 4.26
C GLN A 143 -0.37 -23.09 2.76
N ARG A 144 -0.71 -22.08 1.95
CA ARG A 144 -0.42 -22.03 0.51
C ARG A 144 1.04 -21.71 0.20
N MET A 145 1.75 -21.07 1.12
CA MET A 145 3.19 -20.85 1.04
C MET A 145 4.03 -21.93 1.71
N HIS A 146 3.45 -23.10 1.99
CA HIS A 146 4.16 -24.18 2.67
C HIS A 146 5.49 -24.52 1.98
N GLY A 147 6.54 -24.60 2.79
CA GLY A 147 7.88 -25.06 2.41
C GLY A 147 8.79 -23.99 1.81
N LEU A 148 8.28 -22.76 1.62
CA LEU A 148 9.12 -21.60 1.31
C LEU A 148 10.24 -21.50 2.36
N THR A 149 11.49 -21.55 1.90
CA THR A 149 12.69 -21.46 2.73
C THR A 149 13.38 -20.12 2.48
N PHE A 150 13.54 -19.31 3.52
CA PHE A 150 14.21 -18.00 3.46
C PHE A 150 15.73 -18.13 3.44
N ASP A 151 16.41 -17.05 3.06
CA ASP A 151 17.87 -16.96 3.08
C ASP A 151 18.45 -17.24 4.47
N ALA A 152 19.72 -17.65 4.48
CA ALA A 152 20.44 -17.87 5.71
C ALA A 152 20.48 -16.57 6.55
N GLY A 153 20.06 -16.70 7.81
CA GLY A 153 20.04 -15.57 8.75
C GLY A 153 18.80 -14.69 8.68
N PHE A 154 17.78 -15.05 7.88
CA PHE A 154 16.45 -14.46 7.96
C PHE A 154 15.49 -15.44 8.65
N ASN A 155 14.88 -15.03 9.76
CA ASN A 155 13.82 -15.79 10.42
C ASN A 155 12.58 -14.91 10.52
N ALA A 156 11.56 -15.21 9.74
CA ALA A 156 10.35 -14.40 9.68
C ALA A 156 9.61 -14.44 11.02
N ASP A 157 9.43 -13.27 11.62
CA ASP A 157 8.63 -13.07 12.83
C ASP A 157 7.21 -12.63 12.48
N HIS A 158 7.06 -11.80 11.45
CA HIS A 158 5.77 -11.22 11.06
C HIS A 158 5.54 -11.38 9.55
N PHE A 159 4.27 -11.54 9.17
CA PHE A 159 3.82 -11.64 7.79
C PHE A 159 2.77 -10.56 7.51
N LEU A 160 2.90 -9.90 6.36
CA LEU A 160 1.89 -9.03 5.76
C LEU A 160 1.66 -9.46 4.31
N ALA A 161 0.41 -9.39 3.85
CA ALA A 161 0.08 -9.55 2.44
C ALA A 161 -0.81 -8.41 1.96
N PHE A 162 -0.47 -7.87 0.80
CA PHE A 162 -1.24 -6.81 0.14
C PHE A 162 -1.79 -7.33 -1.19
N THR A 163 -3.02 -6.94 -1.50
CA THR A 163 -3.68 -7.21 -2.76
C THR A 163 -4.58 -6.04 -3.12
N HIS A 164 -4.94 -5.91 -4.39
CA HIS A 164 -5.97 -4.96 -4.79
C HIS A 164 -6.69 -5.41 -6.06
N GLY A 165 -7.91 -4.91 -6.25
CA GLY A 165 -8.70 -5.25 -7.41
C GLY A 165 -10.14 -4.76 -7.32
N PHE A 166 -10.91 -5.09 -8.34
CA PHE A 166 -12.35 -4.88 -8.36
C PHE A 166 -13.06 -6.04 -7.65
N GLU A 167 -13.70 -5.72 -6.54
CA GLU A 167 -14.46 -6.60 -5.67
C GLU A 167 -15.96 -6.50 -5.98
N ASN A 168 -16.74 -7.46 -5.47
CA ASN A 168 -18.19 -7.44 -5.57
C ASN A 168 -18.85 -7.74 -4.22
N ALA A 169 -19.79 -6.89 -3.82
CA ALA A 169 -20.73 -7.11 -2.74
C ALA A 169 -22.06 -7.56 -3.36
N LEU A 170 -22.47 -8.82 -3.15
CA LEU A 170 -23.53 -9.43 -3.98
C LEU A 170 -24.95 -8.98 -3.64
N ASP A 171 -25.20 -8.28 -2.52
CA ASP A 171 -26.53 -7.82 -2.13
C ASP A 171 -26.57 -6.31 -1.86
N PRO A 172 -26.98 -5.47 -2.84
CA PRO A 172 -27.40 -5.77 -4.21
C PRO A 172 -26.27 -5.52 -5.21
N GLY A 173 -25.58 -6.58 -5.63
CA GLY A 173 -24.71 -6.63 -6.83
C GLY A 173 -23.83 -5.40 -7.08
N LEU A 174 -23.13 -4.90 -6.07
CA LEU A 174 -22.24 -3.75 -6.12
C LEU A 174 -20.83 -4.22 -6.49
N GLY A 175 -20.31 -3.82 -7.65
CA GLY A 175 -18.86 -3.85 -7.87
C GLY A 175 -18.20 -2.61 -7.27
N PHE A 176 -16.94 -2.69 -6.87
CA PHE A 176 -16.16 -1.55 -6.37
C PHE A 176 -14.66 -1.88 -6.37
N TYR A 177 -13.80 -0.88 -6.23
CA TYR A 177 -12.36 -1.12 -6.04
C TYR A 177 -12.02 -1.26 -4.56
N ALA A 178 -11.15 -2.22 -4.22
CA ALA A 178 -10.51 -2.29 -2.91
C ALA A 178 -9.04 -2.70 -3.01
N ALA A 179 -8.19 -2.05 -2.22
CA ALA A 179 -6.89 -2.58 -1.79
C ALA A 179 -7.03 -3.10 -0.37
N SER A 180 -6.52 -4.29 -0.06
CA SER A 180 -6.64 -4.91 1.27
C SER A 180 -5.32 -5.45 1.78
N ALA A 181 -5.23 -5.54 3.11
CA ALA A 181 -4.06 -6.04 3.81
C ALA A 181 -4.41 -7.15 4.79
N HIS A 182 -3.50 -8.10 4.97
CA HIS A 182 -3.61 -9.20 5.93
C HIS A 182 -2.34 -9.29 6.77
N TYR A 183 -2.44 -9.80 7.99
CA TYR A 183 -1.31 -9.95 8.91
C TYR A 183 -1.31 -11.28 9.65
N ALA A 184 -0.12 -11.76 10.00
CA ALA A 184 0.09 -12.80 10.99
C ALA A 184 1.39 -12.62 11.77
N ASP A 185 1.31 -12.83 13.08
CA ASP A 185 2.45 -13.05 13.97
C ASP A 185 2.87 -14.52 13.87
N LEU A 186 4.14 -14.77 13.54
CA LEU A 186 4.70 -16.11 13.35
C LEU A 186 5.48 -16.59 14.59
N THR A 187 5.70 -15.72 15.58
CA THR A 187 6.54 -16.00 16.75
C THR A 187 5.85 -16.92 17.76
N ASP A 188 4.52 -16.89 17.83
CA ASP A 188 3.70 -17.76 18.70
C ASP A 188 3.11 -18.98 17.94
N GLY A 189 3.72 -19.32 16.80
CA GLY A 189 3.33 -20.45 15.96
C GLY A 189 1.85 -20.42 15.58
N ALA A 190 1.16 -21.55 15.70
CA ALA A 190 -0.25 -21.67 15.28
C ALA A 190 -1.23 -20.83 16.13
N ALA A 191 -0.80 -20.32 17.28
CA ALA A 191 -1.58 -19.42 18.13
C ALA A 191 -1.32 -17.93 17.86
N GLY A 192 -0.36 -17.64 16.97
CA GLY A 192 -0.02 -16.28 16.56
C GLY A 192 -1.24 -15.50 16.08
N ARG A 193 -1.32 -14.24 16.50
CA ARG A 193 -2.42 -13.35 16.16
C ARG A 193 -2.42 -13.09 14.66
N SER A 194 -3.57 -13.20 14.01
CA SER A 194 -3.69 -12.99 12.57
C SER A 194 -5.08 -12.53 12.15
N GLY A 195 -5.19 -11.87 11.01
CA GLY A 195 -6.47 -11.44 10.45
C GLY A 195 -6.33 -10.59 9.18
N ALA A 196 -7.47 -10.31 8.54
CA ALA A 196 -7.57 -9.22 7.58
C ALA A 196 -7.61 -7.90 8.34
N LEU A 197 -6.84 -6.91 7.91
CA LEU A 197 -6.63 -5.67 8.67
C LEU A 197 -7.58 -4.55 8.26
N GLY A 198 -8.02 -4.54 7.01
CA GLY A 198 -8.83 -3.47 6.46
C GLY A 198 -8.57 -3.27 4.98
N MET A 199 -9.21 -2.22 4.45
CA MET A 199 -9.14 -1.87 3.04
C MET A 199 -8.95 -0.37 2.81
N GLN A 200 -8.59 -0.03 1.57
CA GLN A 200 -8.73 1.31 1.00
C GLN A 200 -9.58 1.23 -0.27
N LEU A 201 -10.38 2.27 -0.49
CA LEU A 201 -11.32 2.35 -1.62
C LEU A 201 -10.88 3.35 -2.69
N ALA A 202 -9.67 3.91 -2.56
CA ALA A 202 -9.06 4.84 -3.51
C ALA A 202 -7.53 4.74 -3.44
N GLN A 203 -6.87 5.31 -4.44
CA GLN A 203 -5.42 5.39 -4.54
C GLN A 203 -4.81 6.36 -3.52
N ARG A 204 -3.47 6.28 -3.39
CA ARG A 204 -2.61 7.16 -2.59
C ARG A 204 -3.00 7.24 -1.11
N GLY A 205 -3.60 6.17 -0.61
CA GLY A 205 -4.13 6.12 0.74
C GLY A 205 -5.17 7.19 1.06
N LEU A 206 -5.80 7.79 0.05
CA LEU A 206 -6.79 8.84 0.25
C LEU A 206 -8.00 8.24 0.98
N PRO A 207 -8.57 8.94 1.99
CA PRO A 207 -9.79 8.53 2.65
C PRO A 207 -11.00 8.87 1.75
N ARG A 208 -11.00 8.41 0.51
CA ARG A 208 -12.02 8.66 -0.51
C ARG A 208 -12.50 7.32 -1.06
N VAL A 209 -13.61 7.37 -1.77
CA VAL A 209 -14.17 6.22 -2.47
C VAL A 209 -14.23 6.54 -3.95
N LEU A 210 -13.88 5.58 -4.82
CA LEU A 210 -14.11 5.77 -6.25
C LEU A 210 -15.61 5.86 -6.56
N ARG A 211 -15.99 6.85 -7.35
CA ARG A 211 -17.35 7.13 -7.81
C ARG A 211 -17.30 7.44 -9.31
N GLY A 212 -18.38 7.11 -9.99
CA GLY A 212 -18.49 7.36 -11.42
C GLY A 212 -19.85 6.92 -11.95
N THR A 213 -20.08 7.24 -13.21
CA THR A 213 -21.27 6.87 -13.96
C THR A 213 -20.86 6.50 -15.38
N THR A 214 -21.58 5.59 -16.02
CA THR A 214 -21.35 5.27 -17.44
C THR A 214 -21.87 6.37 -18.38
N ALA A 215 -22.57 7.36 -17.83
CA ALA A 215 -23.02 8.56 -18.54
C ALA A 215 -21.92 9.61 -18.76
N ASP A 216 -20.81 9.52 -18.02
CA ASP A 216 -19.59 10.33 -18.20
C ASP A 216 -18.78 9.69 -19.34
N VAL A 217 -19.03 10.18 -20.55
CA VAL A 217 -18.50 9.62 -21.80
C VAL A 217 -17.29 10.39 -22.30
N ASP A 218 -17.08 11.64 -21.87
CA ASP A 218 -15.83 12.37 -22.12
C ASP A 218 -14.79 12.27 -21.00
N ILE A 219 -15.14 11.65 -19.87
CA ILE A 219 -14.25 11.19 -18.81
C ILE A 219 -13.63 12.38 -18.06
N ASP A 220 -14.44 13.38 -17.77
CA ASP A 220 -14.02 14.54 -16.99
C ASP A 220 -14.49 14.50 -15.52
N GLY A 221 -15.26 13.47 -15.16
CA GLY A 221 -15.72 13.23 -13.79
C GLY A 221 -17.13 13.74 -13.51
N ASP A 222 -17.81 14.30 -14.49
CA ASP A 222 -19.21 14.72 -14.40
C ASP A 222 -20.09 14.13 -15.52
N ALA A 223 -21.41 14.29 -15.42
CA ALA A 223 -22.35 13.89 -16.47
C ALA A 223 -23.19 15.09 -16.86
N ASP A 224 -22.81 15.76 -17.95
CA ASP A 224 -23.30 17.08 -18.32
C ASP A 224 -23.74 17.19 -19.79
N GLY A 225 -23.83 18.44 -20.28
CA GLY A 225 -24.23 18.72 -21.65
C GLY A 225 -23.22 18.26 -22.71
N ASN A 226 -21.92 18.16 -22.38
CA ASN A 226 -20.88 17.68 -23.28
C ASN A 226 -21.05 16.19 -23.57
N ASP A 227 -21.35 15.37 -22.55
CA ASP A 227 -21.69 13.96 -22.71
C ASP A 227 -22.89 13.77 -23.62
N PHE A 228 -23.95 14.54 -23.36
CA PHE A 228 -25.15 14.50 -24.19
C PHE A 228 -24.87 14.85 -25.64
N LEU A 229 -23.98 15.83 -25.88
CA LEU A 229 -23.57 16.20 -27.24
C LEU A 229 -22.80 15.07 -27.93
N ILE A 230 -22.00 14.29 -27.21
CA ILE A 230 -21.29 13.11 -27.75
C ILE A 230 -22.30 12.03 -28.12
N TRP A 231 -23.21 11.67 -27.21
CA TRP A 231 -24.30 10.74 -27.50
C TRP A 231 -25.11 11.19 -28.73
N GLN A 232 -25.52 12.47 -28.77
CA GLN A 232 -26.35 13.00 -29.85
C GLN A 232 -25.65 12.93 -31.21
N ARG A 233 -24.35 13.19 -31.27
CA ARG A 233 -23.56 13.15 -32.51
C ARG A 233 -23.38 11.73 -33.05
N ASN A 234 -23.44 10.72 -32.19
CA ASN A 234 -23.21 9.32 -32.54
C ASN A 234 -24.50 8.49 -32.54
N LEU A 235 -25.68 9.11 -32.40
CA LEU A 235 -26.96 8.40 -32.38
C LEU A 235 -27.11 7.44 -33.58
N GLY A 236 -27.32 6.15 -33.29
CA GLY A 236 -27.41 5.08 -34.27
C GLY A 236 -26.07 4.43 -34.66
N ALA A 237 -24.96 4.83 -34.05
CA ALA A 237 -23.68 4.13 -34.19
C ALA A 237 -23.76 2.70 -33.62
N THR A 238 -22.99 1.80 -34.21
CA THR A 238 -22.91 0.38 -33.81
C THR A 238 -21.46 -0.09 -33.82
N GLY A 239 -21.15 -1.10 -33.02
CA GLY A 239 -19.78 -1.58 -32.81
C GLY A 239 -18.89 -0.54 -32.13
N VAL A 240 -19.49 0.33 -31.31
CA VAL A 240 -18.79 1.39 -30.57
C VAL A 240 -18.73 1.04 -29.09
N ASN A 241 -18.08 1.90 -28.31
CA ASN A 241 -17.97 1.78 -26.86
C ASN A 241 -18.48 3.07 -26.20
N ARG A 242 -18.36 3.11 -24.88
CA ARG A 242 -18.79 4.22 -24.03
C ARG A 242 -18.34 5.61 -24.50
N LEU A 243 -17.11 5.75 -25.01
CA LEU A 243 -16.57 7.03 -25.52
C LEU A 243 -17.37 7.61 -26.70
N ALA A 244 -18.15 6.80 -27.38
CA ALA A 244 -19.04 7.24 -28.46
C ALA A 244 -20.46 7.56 -27.96
N GLY A 245 -20.77 7.39 -26.68
CA GLY A 245 -22.12 7.57 -26.12
C GLY A 245 -22.88 6.27 -25.84
N ASP A 246 -22.23 5.10 -25.90
CA ASP A 246 -22.81 3.80 -25.52
C ASP A 246 -22.67 3.60 -23.99
N SER A 247 -23.47 4.31 -23.22
CA SER A 247 -23.47 4.26 -21.76
C SER A 247 -24.05 2.95 -21.20
N SER A 248 -24.77 2.18 -22.00
CA SER A 248 -25.30 0.85 -21.65
C SER A 248 -24.27 -0.28 -21.85
N GLY A 249 -23.29 -0.07 -22.74
CA GLY A 249 -22.28 -1.04 -23.11
C GLY A 249 -22.81 -2.14 -24.04
N ASP A 250 -23.93 -1.91 -24.73
CA ASP A 250 -24.55 -2.89 -25.63
C ASP A 250 -23.94 -2.90 -27.05
N GLY A 251 -22.96 -2.01 -27.28
CA GLY A 251 -22.27 -1.83 -28.55
C GLY A 251 -22.99 -0.89 -29.50
N THR A 252 -24.07 -0.22 -29.09
CA THR A 252 -24.86 0.70 -29.90
C THR A 252 -25.16 1.99 -29.16
N VAL A 253 -25.40 3.09 -29.89
CA VAL A 253 -25.79 4.38 -29.31
C VAL A 253 -27.26 4.63 -29.61
N GLY A 254 -28.10 4.58 -28.59
CA GLY A 254 -29.56 4.55 -28.71
C GLY A 254 -30.30 5.19 -27.55
N ALA A 255 -31.57 4.79 -27.40
CA ALA A 255 -32.47 5.35 -26.40
C ALA A 255 -32.14 4.88 -24.97
N GLU A 256 -31.58 3.68 -24.83
CA GLU A 256 -31.16 3.13 -23.54
C GLU A 256 -30.04 3.96 -22.91
N ASP A 257 -29.03 4.33 -23.68
CA ASP A 257 -27.93 5.19 -23.23
C ASP A 257 -28.42 6.58 -22.81
N LEU A 258 -29.38 7.13 -23.56
CA LEU A 258 -30.00 8.40 -23.22
C LEU A 258 -30.73 8.35 -21.89
N ASP A 259 -31.40 7.23 -21.59
CA ASP A 259 -32.12 7.07 -20.33
C ASP A 259 -31.15 6.93 -19.15
N ILE A 260 -29.98 6.29 -19.36
CA ILE A 260 -28.87 6.28 -18.40
C ILE A 260 -28.34 7.70 -18.17
N TRP A 261 -28.03 8.45 -19.24
CA TRP A 261 -27.54 9.83 -19.12
C TRP A 261 -28.53 10.74 -18.41
N LYS A 262 -29.84 10.67 -18.73
CA LYS A 262 -30.86 11.49 -18.05
C LYS A 262 -30.93 11.21 -16.55
N ALA A 263 -30.73 9.95 -16.13
CA ALA A 263 -30.72 9.58 -14.72
C ALA A 263 -29.48 10.13 -13.99
N ALA A 264 -28.37 10.27 -14.71
CA ALA A 264 -27.09 10.76 -14.19
C ALA A 264 -26.86 12.27 -14.38
N PHE A 265 -27.66 12.98 -15.19
CA PHE A 265 -27.40 14.39 -15.51
C PHE A 265 -27.25 15.28 -14.27
N GLY A 266 -26.13 16.00 -14.20
CA GLY A 266 -25.73 16.82 -13.05
C GLY A 266 -24.99 16.04 -11.95
N PHE A 267 -24.66 14.76 -12.18
CA PHE A 267 -23.67 14.04 -11.38
C PHE A 267 -22.29 14.67 -11.56
N ASP A 268 -21.53 14.75 -10.47
CA ASP A 268 -20.17 15.28 -10.42
C ASP A 268 -19.47 14.60 -9.23
N ASN A 269 -18.32 13.97 -9.47
CA ASN A 269 -17.58 13.24 -8.45
C ASN A 269 -17.14 14.09 -7.25
N ASP A 270 -16.87 15.38 -7.46
CA ASP A 270 -16.42 16.29 -6.40
C ASP A 270 -17.57 16.72 -5.47
N THR A 271 -18.82 16.66 -5.94
CA THR A 271 -20.00 17.09 -5.19
C THR A 271 -21.00 15.97 -4.88
N ALA A 272 -20.79 14.78 -5.44
CA ALA A 272 -21.64 13.62 -5.24
C ALA A 272 -21.72 13.20 -3.76
N THR A 273 -22.92 12.84 -3.33
CA THR A 273 -23.13 12.16 -2.04
C THR A 273 -22.96 10.65 -2.21
N PHE A 274 -22.73 9.94 -1.10
CA PHE A 274 -22.49 8.48 -1.12
C PHE A 274 -23.63 7.62 -1.70
N GLY A 275 -24.85 8.14 -1.82
CA GLY A 275 -26.06 7.32 -1.98
C GLY A 275 -26.60 7.10 -3.40
N ALA A 276 -26.07 7.76 -4.43
CA ALA A 276 -26.73 7.84 -5.74
C ALA A 276 -26.02 7.11 -6.89
N ASN A 277 -24.71 6.96 -6.83
CA ASN A 277 -23.92 6.37 -7.92
C ASN A 277 -22.79 5.56 -7.34
N TYR A 278 -22.68 4.32 -7.80
CA TYR A 278 -21.69 3.37 -7.34
C TYR A 278 -20.96 2.82 -8.54
N PHE A 279 -19.65 2.73 -8.40
CA PHE A 279 -18.80 2.40 -9.52
C PHE A 279 -18.60 0.90 -9.66
N ALA A 280 -19.03 0.34 -10.80
CA ALA A 280 -18.49 -0.92 -11.31
C ALA A 280 -18.60 -0.96 -12.84
N PRO A 281 -17.52 -1.25 -13.59
CA PRO A 281 -16.09 -1.10 -13.31
C PRO A 281 -15.49 0.04 -14.16
N GLN A 282 -14.20 0.32 -13.96
CA GLN A 282 -13.45 1.11 -14.93
C GLN A 282 -13.57 0.33 -16.21
N SER A 283 -14.05 0.97 -17.26
CA SER A 283 -13.83 0.44 -18.58
C SER A 283 -12.31 0.42 -18.74
N GLN A 284 -11.71 -0.78 -18.65
CA GLN A 284 -10.27 -0.93 -18.61
C GLN A 284 -9.64 -0.26 -19.83
N GLY A 285 -8.66 0.62 -19.61
CA GLY A 285 -8.03 1.40 -20.68
C GLY A 285 -8.85 2.59 -21.20
N ILE A 286 -9.99 2.90 -20.56
CA ILE A 286 -10.83 4.06 -20.88
C ILE A 286 -10.84 5.03 -19.69
N ASP A 287 -11.18 4.56 -18.49
CA ASP A 287 -11.29 5.41 -17.29
C ASP A 287 -9.95 5.69 -16.60
N ASN A 288 -9.81 6.90 -16.05
CA ASN A 288 -8.69 7.31 -15.19
C ASN A 288 -9.15 7.37 -13.73
N SER A 289 -8.46 6.67 -12.83
CA SER A 289 -8.77 6.61 -11.39
C SER A 289 -8.76 7.99 -10.70
N GLN A 290 -8.07 8.98 -11.27
CA GLN A 290 -8.03 10.34 -10.75
C GLN A 290 -9.36 11.08 -10.87
N VAL A 291 -10.05 10.91 -12.00
CA VAL A 291 -11.32 11.62 -12.23
C VAL A 291 -12.47 10.98 -11.45
N LEU A 292 -12.28 9.73 -11.01
CA LEU A 292 -13.27 8.95 -10.25
C LEU A 292 -13.22 9.20 -8.75
N LEU A 293 -12.42 10.15 -8.26
CA LEU A 293 -12.31 10.36 -6.82
C LEU A 293 -13.62 10.99 -6.27
N GLY A 294 -14.40 10.21 -5.52
CA GLY A 294 -15.64 10.65 -4.89
C GLY A 294 -15.45 11.38 -3.55
N PRO A 295 -16.51 11.54 -2.74
CA PRO A 295 -16.41 12.26 -1.46
C PRO A 295 -15.46 11.58 -0.46
N ALA A 296 -14.90 12.37 0.46
CA ALA A 296 -14.08 11.87 1.54
C ALA A 296 -14.92 11.17 2.62
N LEU A 297 -14.45 10.02 3.09
CA LEU A 297 -14.99 9.30 4.23
C LEU A 297 -14.71 10.07 5.53
N PRO A 298 -15.72 10.33 6.37
CA PRO A 298 -15.58 11.17 7.55
C PRO A 298 -14.70 10.53 8.63
N GLY A 299 -13.74 11.30 9.15
CA GLY A 299 -12.96 10.91 10.32
C GLY A 299 -11.75 10.00 10.02
N LEU A 300 -11.54 9.64 8.76
CA LEU A 300 -10.30 9.00 8.31
C LEU A 300 -9.31 10.05 7.79
N VAL A 301 -8.02 9.78 7.99
CA VAL A 301 -6.94 10.54 7.35
C VAL A 301 -6.22 9.67 6.31
N GLN A 302 -5.33 10.30 5.55
CA GLN A 302 -4.54 9.60 4.56
C GLN A 302 -3.71 8.48 5.20
N GLY A 303 -3.80 7.28 4.61
CA GLY A 303 -3.13 6.08 5.10
C GLY A 303 -3.98 5.19 6.00
N ASP A 304 -5.05 5.72 6.60
CA ASP A 304 -5.90 4.93 7.48
C ASP A 304 -6.61 3.81 6.69
N LEU A 305 -6.78 2.67 7.36
CA LEU A 305 -7.56 1.56 6.85
C LEU A 305 -9.03 1.71 7.24
N ILE A 306 -9.89 1.30 6.32
CA ILE A 306 -11.31 1.07 6.58
C ILE A 306 -11.43 -0.35 7.11
N ASP A 307 -11.91 -0.50 8.34
CA ASP A 307 -12.12 -1.79 9.01
C ASP A 307 -13.53 -1.83 9.66
N GLN A 308 -13.86 -2.92 10.35
CA GLN A 308 -15.15 -3.06 11.03
C GLN A 308 -15.34 -2.00 12.12
N THR A 309 -14.28 -1.58 12.81
CA THR A 309 -14.35 -0.57 13.87
C THR A 309 -14.77 0.77 13.29
N TYR A 310 -14.19 1.16 12.16
CA TYR A 310 -14.62 2.33 11.41
C TYR A 310 -16.06 2.18 10.90
N ALA A 311 -16.40 1.04 10.30
CA ALA A 311 -17.72 0.80 9.72
C ALA A 311 -18.84 0.93 10.77
N PHE A 312 -18.68 0.35 11.97
CA PHE A 312 -19.63 0.49 13.08
C PHE A 312 -19.57 1.85 13.80
N GLY A 313 -18.46 2.57 13.65
CA GLY A 313 -18.24 3.88 14.24
C GLY A 313 -18.65 5.03 13.29
N PRO A 314 -17.70 5.86 12.81
CA PRO A 314 -18.01 6.94 11.88
C PRO A 314 -18.67 6.50 10.57
N GLY A 315 -18.46 5.24 10.16
CA GLY A 315 -19.08 4.61 9.00
C GLY A 315 -20.59 4.34 9.14
N GLY A 316 -21.14 4.38 10.35
CA GLY A 316 -22.59 4.37 10.61
C GLY A 316 -23.30 3.01 10.52
N ALA A 317 -22.60 1.91 10.22
CA ALA A 317 -23.20 0.58 10.22
C ALA A 317 -23.71 0.23 11.63
N THR A 318 -24.86 -0.44 11.69
CA THR A 318 -25.55 -0.79 12.95
C THR A 318 -25.67 -2.30 13.16
N ASP A 319 -25.38 -3.08 12.13
CA ASP A 319 -25.36 -4.54 12.14
C ASP A 319 -24.39 -5.07 11.09
N ASN A 320 -24.14 -6.39 11.12
CA ASN A 320 -23.28 -7.05 10.15
C ASN A 320 -23.86 -7.02 8.73
N ALA A 321 -25.13 -6.65 8.51
CA ALA A 321 -25.73 -6.55 7.18
C ALA A 321 -25.48 -5.18 6.54
N GLY A 322 -24.66 -4.31 7.15
CA GLY A 322 -24.37 -2.98 6.64
C GLY A 322 -25.51 -1.98 6.85
N THR A 323 -26.54 -2.31 7.63
CA THR A 323 -27.67 -1.40 7.86
C THR A 323 -27.18 -0.09 8.47
N GLY A 324 -27.47 1.03 7.82
CA GLY A 324 -27.09 2.37 8.29
C GLY A 324 -25.71 2.84 7.86
N ALA A 325 -24.93 2.00 7.19
CA ALA A 325 -23.63 2.40 6.65
C ALA A 325 -23.79 3.61 5.71
N ILE A 326 -22.89 4.60 5.85
CA ILE A 326 -22.91 5.83 5.03
C ILE A 326 -22.68 5.53 3.55
N THR A 327 -22.03 4.41 3.25
CA THR A 327 -21.89 3.88 1.90
C THR A 327 -21.84 2.36 1.93
N ARG A 328 -22.31 1.74 0.84
CA ARG A 328 -22.49 0.28 0.76
C ARG A 328 -21.18 -0.50 0.79
N GLU A 329 -20.10 0.02 0.24
CA GLU A 329 -18.79 -0.65 0.23
C GLU A 329 -18.29 -0.99 1.65
N LEU A 330 -18.75 -0.26 2.68
CA LEU A 330 -18.39 -0.55 4.06
C LEU A 330 -18.93 -1.89 4.57
N GLU A 331 -19.91 -2.51 3.92
CA GLU A 331 -20.34 -3.86 4.30
C GLU A 331 -19.24 -4.90 4.07
N PHE A 332 -18.32 -4.65 3.13
CA PHE A 332 -17.25 -5.57 2.80
C PHE A 332 -16.32 -5.87 3.98
N VAL A 333 -16.06 -4.87 4.84
CA VAL A 333 -15.17 -5.04 6.01
C VAL A 333 -15.85 -5.68 7.21
N LEU A 334 -17.18 -5.80 7.19
CA LEU A 334 -17.94 -6.36 8.31
C LEU A 334 -17.72 -7.87 8.44
N PRO A 335 -18.08 -8.49 9.57
CA PRO A 335 -18.09 -9.94 9.70
C PRO A 335 -19.25 -10.56 8.89
N PRO A 336 -19.17 -11.85 8.53
CA PRO A 336 -20.30 -12.59 7.99
C PRO A 336 -21.56 -12.46 8.87
N VAL A 337 -22.71 -12.39 8.21
CA VAL A 337 -24.00 -12.43 8.92
C VAL A 337 -24.25 -13.87 9.36
N ALA A 338 -24.32 -14.07 10.69
CA ALA A 338 -24.47 -15.39 11.28
C ALA A 338 -25.67 -16.17 10.69
N GLY A 339 -25.43 -17.41 10.28
CA GLY A 339 -26.47 -18.30 9.73
C GLY A 339 -26.81 -18.05 8.26
N THR A 340 -25.97 -17.31 7.53
CA THR A 340 -26.08 -17.07 6.08
C THR A 340 -24.86 -17.64 5.34
N THR A 341 -24.86 -17.65 4.00
CA THR A 341 -23.78 -18.24 3.19
C THR A 341 -22.70 -17.22 2.77
N ASN A 342 -22.35 -16.25 3.64
CA ASN A 342 -21.52 -15.08 3.31
C ASN A 342 -21.73 -14.52 1.89
N ALA A 343 -22.98 -14.46 1.45
CA ALA A 343 -23.31 -14.09 0.07
C ALA A 343 -22.87 -12.64 -0.22
N ALA A 344 -22.88 -11.76 0.77
CA ALA A 344 -22.47 -10.37 0.62
C ALA A 344 -20.94 -10.17 0.58
N SER A 345 -20.14 -11.23 0.52
CA SER A 345 -18.68 -11.12 0.41
C SER A 345 -18.03 -10.39 1.60
N HIS A 346 -18.59 -10.48 2.80
CA HIS A 346 -18.00 -9.89 4.00
C HIS A 346 -16.63 -10.52 4.28
N ARG A 347 -15.69 -9.73 4.81
CA ARG A 347 -14.27 -10.11 4.96
C ARG A 347 -13.76 -10.10 6.40
N ASP A 348 -14.58 -9.71 7.37
CA ASP A 348 -14.23 -9.70 8.81
C ASP A 348 -12.89 -8.98 9.07
N MET A 349 -12.80 -7.73 8.61
CA MET A 349 -11.55 -6.97 8.67
C MET A 349 -11.47 -6.16 9.96
N ASP A 350 -10.38 -6.31 10.70
CA ASP A 350 -10.11 -5.59 11.95
C ASP A 350 -8.63 -5.20 12.02
N ASN A 351 -8.34 -3.91 12.17
CA ASN A 351 -6.96 -3.44 12.14
C ASN A 351 -6.25 -3.68 13.48
N ILE A 352 -5.93 -4.95 13.76
CA ILE A 352 -5.37 -5.39 15.03
C ILE A 352 -3.92 -4.95 15.29
N VAL A 353 -3.24 -4.38 14.28
CA VAL A 353 -1.85 -3.94 14.37
C VAL A 353 -1.68 -2.45 14.01
N ASP A 354 -2.76 -1.69 13.97
CA ASP A 354 -2.72 -0.26 13.62
C ASP A 354 -1.93 -0.01 12.31
N LEU A 355 -2.13 -0.86 11.29
CA LEU A 355 -1.47 -0.72 10.00
C LEU A 355 -2.01 0.52 9.27
N GLN A 356 -1.11 1.24 8.60
CA GLN A 356 -1.44 2.23 7.57
C GLN A 356 -0.96 1.72 6.22
N MET A 357 -1.66 2.08 5.14
CA MET A 357 -1.41 1.61 3.78
C MET A 357 -1.60 2.73 2.76
N ALA A 358 -0.92 2.64 1.62
CA ALA A 358 -1.25 3.39 0.43
C ALA A 358 -0.82 2.61 -0.81
N ILE A 359 -1.50 2.85 -1.94
CA ILE A 359 -1.12 2.31 -3.23
C ILE A 359 -1.12 3.39 -4.29
N ASN A 360 -0.03 3.47 -5.05
CA ASN A 360 0.08 4.32 -6.23
C ASN A 360 0.75 3.50 -7.36
N ASN A 361 -0.09 2.89 -8.18
CA ASN A 361 0.28 1.97 -9.25
C ASN A 361 0.69 2.69 -10.56
N SER A 362 1.05 3.98 -10.50
CA SER A 362 1.19 4.85 -11.69
C SER A 362 2.45 4.62 -12.55
N ASN A 363 3.26 3.62 -12.23
CA ASN A 363 4.52 3.41 -12.93
C ASN A 363 4.28 2.85 -14.35
N THR A 364 5.10 3.32 -15.29
CA THR A 364 5.19 2.79 -16.68
C THR A 364 6.64 2.49 -17.08
N ALA A 365 7.57 2.82 -16.19
CA ALA A 365 8.97 2.39 -16.23
C ALA A 365 9.15 1.26 -15.20
N GLY A 366 10.34 0.68 -15.17
CA GLY A 366 10.68 -0.38 -14.22
C GLY A 366 11.58 -1.41 -14.86
N VAL A 367 11.55 -2.62 -14.31
CA VAL A 367 12.12 -3.79 -14.95
C VAL A 367 11.38 -4.12 -16.25
N THR A 368 11.92 -5.03 -17.06
CA THR A 368 11.31 -5.35 -18.36
C THR A 368 10.59 -6.68 -18.32
N GLY A 369 9.48 -6.79 -19.04
CA GLY A 369 8.75 -8.03 -19.27
C GLY A 369 9.39 -9.00 -20.28
N ALA A 370 10.64 -8.77 -20.70
CA ALA A 370 11.25 -9.45 -21.85
C ALA A 370 12.35 -10.45 -21.44
N ALA A 371 12.36 -11.63 -22.07
CA ALA A 371 13.45 -12.59 -21.94
C ALA A 371 14.80 -12.04 -22.47
N PRO A 372 15.96 -12.61 -22.07
CA PRO A 372 16.15 -13.69 -21.09
C PRO A 372 16.08 -13.23 -19.63
N PHE A 373 15.39 -13.97 -18.76
CA PHE A 373 15.23 -13.59 -17.34
C PHE A 373 16.51 -13.82 -16.50
N THR A 374 17.53 -14.44 -17.10
CA THR A 374 18.83 -14.73 -16.48
C THR A 374 19.88 -13.63 -16.65
N LEU A 375 19.54 -12.54 -17.33
CA LEU A 375 20.41 -11.37 -17.49
C LEU A 375 19.83 -10.18 -16.71
N PRO A 376 20.68 -9.33 -16.11
CA PRO A 376 20.23 -8.12 -15.41
C PRO A 376 19.30 -7.27 -16.28
N THR A 377 18.26 -6.69 -15.69
CA THR A 377 17.24 -5.90 -16.40
C THR A 377 17.81 -4.72 -17.17
N THR A 378 18.94 -4.18 -16.73
CA THR A 378 19.68 -3.11 -17.41
C THR A 378 20.47 -3.59 -18.63
N ASP A 379 20.65 -4.90 -18.80
CA ASP A 379 21.31 -5.49 -19.97
C ASP A 379 20.33 -5.53 -21.15
N THR A 380 20.77 -5.00 -22.29
CA THR A 380 19.97 -4.96 -23.54
C THR A 380 20.10 -6.23 -24.38
N ASP A 381 20.91 -7.20 -23.95
CA ASP A 381 21.23 -8.42 -24.71
C ASP A 381 21.69 -8.08 -26.14
N GLY A 382 22.66 -7.16 -26.25
CA GLY A 382 23.15 -6.67 -27.54
C GLY A 382 22.12 -5.88 -28.36
N GLY A 383 21.09 -5.31 -27.70
CA GLY A 383 20.00 -4.57 -28.34
C GLY A 383 18.81 -5.42 -28.75
N LEU A 384 18.76 -6.69 -28.35
CA LEU A 384 17.62 -7.59 -28.61
C LEU A 384 16.42 -7.30 -27.71
N ARG A 385 16.62 -6.57 -26.62
CA ARG A 385 15.57 -6.12 -25.71
C ARG A 385 15.81 -4.71 -25.17
N PRO A 386 14.77 -3.98 -24.72
CA PRO A 386 14.97 -2.75 -23.98
C PRO A 386 15.67 -3.01 -22.64
N ALA A 387 16.40 -2.01 -22.15
CA ALA A 387 16.88 -2.00 -20.77
C ALA A 387 15.79 -1.46 -19.84
N GLY A 388 15.66 -2.07 -18.66
CA GLY A 388 14.83 -1.57 -17.57
C GLY A 388 15.49 -0.39 -16.85
N ASN A 389 14.66 0.41 -16.17
CA ASN A 389 15.07 1.55 -15.35
C ASN A 389 14.41 1.53 -13.96
N PRO A 390 14.56 0.44 -13.19
CA PRO A 390 13.93 0.31 -11.87
C PRO A 390 14.32 1.43 -10.91
N GLN A 391 15.52 2.02 -11.04
CA GLN A 391 15.97 3.14 -10.21
C GLN A 391 15.12 4.42 -10.34
N ASP A 392 14.37 4.57 -11.43
CA ASP A 392 13.55 5.76 -11.69
C ASP A 392 12.09 5.58 -11.22
N VAL A 393 11.76 4.40 -10.70
CA VAL A 393 10.42 4.05 -10.22
C VAL A 393 10.29 4.46 -8.75
N LEU A 394 9.36 5.37 -8.46
CA LEU A 394 9.23 6.02 -7.16
C LEU A 394 7.81 5.94 -6.57
N THR A 395 6.91 5.18 -7.19
CA THR A 395 5.57 4.93 -6.60
C THR A 395 5.32 3.43 -6.46
N GLY A 396 4.41 3.03 -5.58
CA GLY A 396 4.04 1.63 -5.43
C GLY A 396 3.15 1.39 -4.21
N ILE A 397 3.35 0.25 -3.54
CA ILE A 397 2.65 -0.08 -2.30
C ILE A 397 3.49 0.43 -1.13
N GLU A 398 2.87 1.22 -0.26
CA GLU A 398 3.48 1.78 0.94
C GLU A 398 2.68 1.37 2.16
N PHE A 399 3.37 1.09 3.26
CA PHE A 399 2.72 0.80 4.53
C PHE A 399 3.53 1.29 5.72
N SER A 400 2.84 1.43 6.84
CA SER A 400 3.47 1.67 8.13
C SER A 400 2.85 0.87 9.25
N ILE A 401 3.69 0.26 10.08
CA ILE A 401 3.29 -0.54 11.24
C ILE A 401 4.04 -0.05 12.49
N PRO A 402 3.39 0.07 13.67
CA PRO A 402 4.09 0.41 14.90
C PRO A 402 5.17 -0.64 15.24
N LEU A 403 6.31 -0.18 15.74
CA LEU A 403 7.40 -1.08 16.14
C LEU A 403 6.99 -2.03 17.27
N SER A 404 6.05 -1.60 18.13
CA SER A 404 5.50 -2.42 19.21
C SER A 404 4.68 -3.60 18.71
N GLU A 405 4.08 -3.51 17.52
CA GLU A 405 3.26 -4.57 16.94
C GLU A 405 4.12 -5.65 16.25
N ILE A 406 5.40 -5.36 16.01
CA ILE A 406 6.38 -6.29 15.42
C ILE A 406 7.49 -6.70 16.41
N GLY A 407 7.22 -6.56 17.72
CA GLY A 407 8.13 -6.95 18.80
C GLY A 407 9.49 -6.25 18.80
N TYR A 408 9.65 -5.19 18.00
CA TYR A 408 10.95 -4.56 17.78
C TYR A 408 11.42 -3.80 19.02
N THR A 409 12.63 -4.14 19.49
CA THR A 409 13.25 -3.48 20.64
C THR A 409 14.47 -2.66 20.27
N SER A 410 15.33 -3.18 19.39
CA SER A 410 16.55 -2.53 18.92
C SER A 410 17.19 -3.30 17.77
N GLY A 411 18.20 -2.71 17.12
CA GLY A 411 18.98 -3.38 16.08
C GLY A 411 18.40 -3.19 14.67
N PRO A 412 19.01 -3.80 13.65
CA PRO A 412 18.45 -3.78 12.31
C PRO A 412 17.18 -4.63 12.23
N ILE A 413 16.26 -4.25 11.33
CA ILE A 413 15.13 -5.09 10.90
C ILE A 413 15.48 -5.64 9.52
N LYS A 414 15.10 -6.87 9.20
CA LYS A 414 15.19 -7.38 7.82
C LYS A 414 13.80 -7.51 7.23
N LEU A 415 13.70 -7.27 5.93
CA LEU A 415 12.45 -7.35 5.19
C LEU A 415 12.65 -8.17 3.92
N PHE A 416 11.85 -9.20 3.77
CA PHE A 416 11.78 -10.05 2.60
C PHE A 416 10.44 -9.80 1.91
N ALA A 417 10.46 -9.32 0.67
CA ALA A 417 9.28 -9.03 -0.12
C ALA A 417 9.32 -9.79 -1.44
N PHE A 418 8.17 -10.28 -1.90
CA PHE A 418 8.05 -10.84 -3.24
C PHE A 418 6.63 -10.79 -3.80
N VAL A 419 6.52 -10.85 -5.12
CA VAL A 419 5.23 -10.98 -5.81
C VAL A 419 4.84 -12.45 -5.95
N ASN A 420 3.60 -12.76 -5.60
CA ASN A 420 3.02 -14.09 -5.64
C ASN A 420 1.69 -14.06 -6.42
N GLY A 421 1.25 -15.20 -6.94
CA GLY A 421 -0.08 -15.32 -7.54
C GLY A 421 -1.19 -15.16 -6.48
N GLY A 422 -2.43 -14.87 -6.92
CA GLY A 422 -3.55 -14.64 -5.99
C GLY A 422 -3.93 -15.82 -5.09
N GLY A 423 -3.43 -17.02 -5.38
CA GLY A 423 -3.56 -18.21 -4.53
C GLY A 423 -2.46 -18.38 -3.47
N HIS A 424 -1.51 -17.45 -3.37
CA HIS A 424 -0.30 -17.51 -2.53
C HIS A 424 0.64 -18.71 -2.81
N ASP A 425 0.47 -19.40 -3.93
CA ASP A 425 1.11 -20.70 -4.24
C ASP A 425 1.88 -20.72 -5.57
N TYR A 426 2.24 -19.54 -6.07
CA TYR A 426 3.05 -19.38 -7.26
C TYR A 426 3.94 -18.14 -7.14
N ALA A 427 5.18 -18.34 -6.68
CA ALA A 427 6.15 -17.26 -6.60
C ALA A 427 6.54 -16.79 -8.01
N SER A 428 6.47 -15.48 -8.24
CA SER A 428 7.12 -14.85 -9.40
C SER A 428 8.64 -14.90 -9.25
N ASN A 429 9.38 -14.20 -10.11
CA ASN A 429 10.80 -13.93 -9.93
C ASN A 429 11.11 -12.54 -9.33
N GLN A 430 10.09 -11.83 -8.86
CA GLN A 430 10.21 -10.48 -8.33
C GLN A 430 10.35 -10.53 -6.81
N PHE A 431 11.60 -10.45 -6.33
CA PHE A 431 11.97 -10.46 -4.92
C PHE A 431 12.73 -9.19 -4.53
N SER A 432 12.66 -8.78 -3.27
CA SER A 432 13.54 -7.75 -2.70
C SER A 432 15.02 -8.17 -2.69
N GLY A 433 15.90 -7.26 -2.25
CA GLY A 433 17.30 -7.57 -2.07
C GLY A 433 18.03 -7.69 -3.41
N ALA A 434 18.80 -8.76 -3.58
CA ALA A 434 19.62 -8.98 -4.78
C ALA A 434 18.80 -9.35 -6.04
N GLY A 435 17.49 -9.60 -5.92
CA GLY A 435 16.68 -10.18 -6.98
C GLY A 435 17.05 -11.64 -7.28
N ILE A 436 16.34 -12.25 -8.23
CA ILE A 436 16.58 -13.63 -8.65
C ILE A 436 16.71 -13.63 -10.17
N LEU A 437 17.94 -13.63 -10.69
CA LEU A 437 18.25 -13.66 -12.14
C LEU A 437 17.87 -15.01 -12.78
N ASP A 438 16.58 -15.32 -12.75
CA ASP A 438 15.94 -16.49 -13.30
C ASP A 438 14.49 -16.14 -13.67
N GLY A 439 13.79 -17.09 -14.31
CA GLY A 439 12.36 -17.00 -14.50
C GLY A 439 11.58 -17.17 -13.19
N ASN A 440 10.25 -17.05 -13.27
CA ASN A 440 9.32 -17.31 -12.19
C ASN A 440 9.67 -18.62 -11.50
N LEU A 441 9.60 -18.63 -10.18
CA LEU A 441 9.91 -19.81 -9.40
C LEU A 441 8.73 -20.79 -9.36
N GLY A 442 7.51 -20.29 -9.48
CA GLY A 442 6.30 -21.08 -9.28
C GLY A 442 6.27 -21.67 -7.87
N GLY A 443 5.77 -22.89 -7.74
CA GLY A 443 5.80 -23.63 -6.48
C GLY A 443 6.98 -24.60 -6.37
N ASN A 444 7.53 -25.03 -7.51
CA ASN A 444 8.64 -25.99 -7.56
C ASN A 444 10.04 -25.36 -7.59
N GLY A 445 10.15 -24.02 -7.58
CA GLY A 445 11.43 -23.30 -7.72
C GLY A 445 11.95 -23.14 -9.14
N PHE A 446 11.23 -23.64 -10.16
CA PHE A 446 11.64 -23.67 -11.57
C PHE A 446 10.47 -23.31 -12.53
N GLY A 447 9.48 -22.56 -12.04
CA GLY A 447 8.36 -22.02 -12.83
C GLY A 447 7.13 -22.93 -12.93
N GLY A 448 7.16 -24.11 -12.33
CA GLY A 448 6.03 -25.03 -12.29
C GLY A 448 5.13 -24.80 -11.07
N PHE A 449 3.82 -24.87 -11.29
CA PHE A 449 2.81 -24.82 -10.22
C PHE A 449 2.71 -26.16 -9.48
N THR A 450 2.76 -26.14 -8.14
CA THR A 450 2.59 -27.33 -7.28
C THR A 450 1.45 -27.20 -6.26
N GLY A 451 0.84 -26.02 -6.14
CA GLY A 451 -0.18 -25.73 -5.13
C GLY A 451 0.37 -25.36 -3.75
N ASP A 452 1.70 -25.27 -3.63
CA ASP A 452 2.44 -24.72 -2.49
C ASP A 452 3.77 -24.11 -2.96
N LEU A 453 4.63 -23.65 -2.05
CA LEU A 453 5.97 -23.12 -2.35
C LEU A 453 7.09 -24.06 -1.87
N SER A 454 6.84 -25.37 -1.80
CA SER A 454 7.76 -26.31 -1.17
C SER A 454 9.07 -26.55 -1.93
N GLY A 455 9.12 -26.18 -3.21
CA GLY A 455 10.35 -26.18 -4.01
C GLY A 455 11.10 -24.85 -4.00
N VAL A 456 10.57 -23.80 -3.35
CA VAL A 456 11.17 -22.47 -3.35
C VAL A 456 12.12 -22.32 -2.16
N ASN A 457 13.43 -22.28 -2.46
CA ASN A 457 14.48 -22.17 -1.45
C ASN A 457 15.48 -21.06 -1.80
N MET A 458 15.47 -19.98 -1.03
CA MET A 458 16.28 -18.79 -1.28
C MET A 458 17.79 -19.05 -1.16
N THR A 459 18.20 -20.04 -0.34
CA THR A 459 19.61 -20.44 -0.21
C THR A 459 20.22 -21.02 -1.50
N ALA A 460 19.40 -21.28 -2.52
CA ALA A 460 19.85 -21.70 -3.84
C ALA A 460 20.27 -20.54 -4.76
N PHE A 461 19.93 -19.30 -4.41
CA PHE A 461 20.20 -18.11 -5.21
C PHE A 461 21.37 -17.30 -4.65
N ILE A 462 21.94 -16.43 -5.48
CA ILE A 462 23.11 -15.63 -5.11
C ILE A 462 22.65 -14.32 -4.47
N GLY A 463 23.25 -14.00 -3.32
CA GLY A 463 22.91 -12.81 -2.54
C GLY A 463 21.65 -13.03 -1.73
N ASP A 464 21.36 -12.08 -0.84
CA ASP A 464 20.19 -12.14 0.02
C ASP A 464 18.98 -11.56 -0.72
N GLN A 465 17.84 -12.26 -0.69
CA GLN A 465 16.56 -11.79 -1.21
C GLN A 465 15.76 -10.98 -0.17
N PHE A 466 16.40 -10.59 0.93
CA PHE A 466 15.90 -9.62 1.90
C PHE A 466 16.75 -8.35 1.90
N VAL A 467 16.17 -7.24 2.34
CA VAL A 467 16.90 -6.00 2.65
C VAL A 467 17.12 -5.86 4.14
N THR A 468 18.17 -5.15 4.54
CA THR A 468 18.43 -4.80 5.94
C THR A 468 18.12 -3.32 6.17
N ILE A 469 17.15 -3.06 7.02
CA ILE A 469 16.72 -1.73 7.46
C ILE A 469 17.60 -1.34 8.65
N PRO A 470 18.40 -0.27 8.55
CA PRO A 470 19.24 0.16 9.65
C PRO A 470 18.41 0.52 10.89
N ALA A 471 18.96 0.23 12.07
CA ALA A 471 18.38 0.70 13.32
C ALA A 471 18.13 2.21 13.28
N ALA A 472 17.09 2.67 13.98
CA ALA A 472 16.81 4.10 14.10
C ALA A 472 18.09 4.84 14.52
N ALA A 473 18.50 5.84 13.75
CA ALA A 473 19.65 6.65 14.09
C ALA A 473 19.38 7.30 15.44
N THR A 474 20.09 6.86 16.50
CA THR A 474 20.07 7.59 17.76
C THR A 474 20.66 8.95 17.46
N THR A 475 19.85 10.01 17.56
CA THR A 475 20.41 11.36 17.58
C THR A 475 21.38 11.38 18.75
N ALA A 476 22.69 11.39 18.45
CA ALA A 476 23.67 11.73 19.45
C ALA A 476 23.19 13.07 20.00
N ALA A 477 22.80 13.10 21.27
CA ALA A 477 22.46 14.35 21.93
C ALA A 477 23.64 15.27 21.62
N SER A 478 23.41 16.27 20.74
CA SER A 478 24.32 17.38 20.57
C SER A 478 24.66 17.78 21.99
N ALA A 479 25.92 17.61 22.37
CA ALA A 479 26.36 17.93 23.71
C ALA A 479 26.13 19.43 23.87
N VAL A 480 24.94 19.79 24.37
CA VAL A 480 24.63 21.13 24.85
C VAL A 480 25.69 21.34 25.92
N PRO A 481 26.65 22.27 25.74
CA PRO A 481 27.61 22.53 26.78
C PRO A 481 26.81 22.87 28.02
N GLU A 482 27.01 22.13 29.11
CA GLU A 482 26.27 22.40 30.35
C GLU A 482 26.40 23.89 30.69
N PRO A 483 25.38 24.52 31.33
CA PRO A 483 25.37 25.95 31.61
C PRO A 483 26.65 26.49 32.26
N GLY A 484 27.38 25.64 33.00
CA GLY A 484 28.69 25.97 33.58
C GLY A 484 29.78 26.28 32.54
N SER A 485 29.78 25.62 31.39
CA SER A 485 30.75 25.81 30.29
C SER A 485 30.61 27.18 29.63
N VAL A 486 29.37 27.62 29.45
CA VAL A 486 29.04 28.94 28.85
C VAL A 486 29.31 30.06 29.84
N LEU A 487 29.07 29.83 31.14
CA LEU A 487 29.38 30.80 32.19
C LEU A 487 30.90 31.02 32.33
N LEU A 488 31.71 29.96 32.24
CA LEU A 488 33.18 30.08 32.30
C LEU A 488 33.75 30.83 31.09
N ALA A 489 33.24 30.58 29.89
CA ALA A 489 33.64 31.30 28.67
C ALA A 489 33.22 32.78 28.72
N GLY A 490 32.04 33.07 29.28
CA GLY A 490 31.56 34.44 29.50
C GLY A 490 32.41 35.22 30.52
N ILE A 491 32.80 34.59 31.63
CA ILE A 491 33.66 35.22 32.66
C ILE A 491 35.07 35.48 32.12
N ALA A 492 35.62 34.58 31.31
CA ALA A 492 36.92 34.77 30.67
C ALA A 492 36.93 35.97 29.70
N LEU A 493 35.84 36.19 28.95
CA LEU A 493 35.72 37.33 28.03
C LEU A 493 35.60 38.68 28.77
N VAL A 494 34.84 38.71 29.87
CA VAL A 494 34.67 39.92 30.69
C VAL A 494 35.94 40.27 31.48
N ALA A 495 36.69 39.26 31.96
CA ALA A 495 37.99 39.47 32.59
C ALA A 495 39.05 39.98 31.59
N GLY A 496 39.04 39.47 30.35
CA GLY A 496 39.94 39.92 29.29
C GLY A 496 39.72 41.38 28.86
N LEU A 497 38.45 41.80 28.77
CA LEU A 497 38.09 43.19 28.42
C LEU A 497 38.34 44.19 29.55
N GLY A 498 38.36 43.74 30.82
CA GLY A 498 38.72 44.57 31.98
C GLY A 498 40.22 44.91 32.05
N ILE A 499 41.09 44.05 31.53
CA ILE A 499 42.55 44.25 31.54
C ILE A 499 43.00 45.20 30.41
N LEU A 500 42.30 45.21 29.28
CA LEU A 500 42.59 46.11 28.14
C LEU A 500 42.17 47.57 28.37
N ARG A 501 41.40 47.87 29.43
CA ARG A 501 40.96 49.24 29.78
C ARG A 501 41.84 49.94 30.82
N ARG A 502 42.95 49.32 31.25
CA ARG A 502 44.01 49.94 32.05
C ARG A 502 45.37 49.72 31.38
N ARG A 503 45.55 50.30 30.19
CA ARG A 503 46.83 50.77 29.67
C ARG A 503 46.63 52.06 28.91
#